data_AF-A0A2G8KY80-F1
#
_entry.id   AF-A0A2G8KY80-F1
#
_cell.length_a   1.000
_cell.length_b   1.000
_cell.length_c   1.000
_cell.angle_alpha   90.00
_cell.angle_beta   90.00
_cell.angle_gamma   90.00
#
_symmetry.space_group_name_H-M   'P 1'
#
loop_
_entity.id
_entity.type
_entity.pdbx_description
1 polymer ?
#
loop_
_entity_poly.entity_id
_entity_poly.type
_entity_poly.pdbx_seq_one_letter_code
_entity_poly.pdbx_strand_id
1 'polypeptide(L)'
;MVAHTLEYTDSNQDQRGYAVKDSAPRSRGKIDPMARFGQLEPSNLKVGYDKLKELQDADEQVKKIFSLEYADDKEIQVYRKSKLVREIQKDPTDYSLPVKIAVLTVHIRAVAKQLNISKKDLLAKEKLLGLIGRRRKFLKQLRQTDFERFERLLTELGITFTLPPPPQAIRFHTRRYLEKLVVRRKAREQRLKALGEFLTERKNRQMKEIIQLKKELGLDLTEEEVSYIDSEAESG
;
A
#
# COMPACT_ATOMS: atom_id res chain seq x y z
N MET A 1 -18.10 30.57 -33.30
CA MET A 1 -17.83 29.12 -33.42
C MET A 1 -16.71 28.79 -32.47
N VAL A 2 -17.05 28.31 -31.27
CA VAL A 2 -16.09 28.07 -30.18
C VAL A 2 -15.48 26.69 -30.40
N ALA A 3 -14.17 26.64 -30.64
CA ALA A 3 -13.42 25.40 -30.79
C ALA A 3 -13.37 24.69 -29.43
N HIS A 4 -14.21 23.67 -29.26
CA HIS A 4 -14.07 22.74 -28.14
C HIS A 4 -12.76 21.97 -28.32
N THR A 5 -11.79 22.28 -27.46
CA THR A 5 -10.61 21.46 -27.21
C THR A 5 -11.09 20.07 -26.76
N LEU A 6 -11.09 19.11 -27.69
CA LEU A 6 -11.24 17.70 -27.36
C LEU A 6 -9.95 17.26 -26.67
N GLU A 7 -9.84 17.58 -25.38
CA GLU A 7 -9.01 16.81 -24.46
C GLU A 7 -9.48 15.37 -24.57
N TYR A 8 -8.68 14.55 -25.26
CA TYR A 8 -8.83 13.11 -25.28
C TYR A 8 -8.50 12.61 -23.86
N THR A 9 -9.45 12.78 -22.96
CA THR A 9 -9.41 12.16 -21.65
C THR A 9 -9.40 10.65 -21.89
N ASP A 10 -8.40 9.96 -21.35
CA ASP A 10 -8.33 8.50 -21.21
C ASP A 10 -9.49 8.02 -20.32
N SER A 11 -10.71 8.16 -20.82
CA SER A 11 -11.98 7.82 -20.18
C SER A 11 -12.47 6.45 -20.65
N ASN A 12 -11.55 5.56 -21.03
CA ASN A 12 -11.80 4.13 -20.87
C ASN A 12 -11.41 3.73 -19.44
N GLN A 13 -12.22 4.22 -18.51
CA GLN A 13 -12.40 3.59 -17.21
C GLN A 13 -12.76 2.13 -17.50
N ASP A 14 -11.78 1.24 -17.34
CA ASP A 14 -12.04 -0.18 -17.10
C ASP A 14 -12.89 -0.29 -15.82
N GLN A 15 -14.21 -0.14 -15.95
CA GLN A 15 -15.21 -0.19 -14.87
C GLN A 15 -15.40 -1.61 -14.28
N ARG A 16 -14.39 -2.48 -14.40
CA ARG A 16 -14.32 -3.77 -13.71
C ARG A 16 -12.92 -3.99 -13.12
N GLY A 17 -12.53 -3.13 -12.20
CA GLY A 17 -12.11 -3.52 -10.85
C GLY A 17 -10.92 -4.47 -10.65
N TYR A 18 -10.12 -4.77 -11.67
CA TYR A 18 -8.92 -5.61 -11.55
C TYR A 18 -7.78 -5.05 -12.38
N ALA A 19 -7.44 -3.79 -12.11
CA ALA A 19 -6.23 -3.22 -12.63
C ALA A 19 -5.04 -4.05 -12.12
N VAL A 20 -4.52 -4.93 -12.98
CA VAL A 20 -3.15 -5.44 -12.90
C VAL A 20 -2.23 -4.29 -13.29
N LYS A 21 -2.26 -3.21 -12.51
CA LYS A 21 -1.11 -2.31 -12.42
C LYS A 21 -0.02 -3.17 -11.79
N ASP A 22 1.12 -3.22 -12.46
CA ASP A 22 2.37 -3.85 -12.05
C ASP A 22 2.36 -4.18 -10.57
N SER A 23 2.38 -5.48 -10.24
CA SER A 23 2.39 -6.04 -8.88
C SER A 23 2.80 -4.97 -7.88
N ALA A 24 1.82 -4.41 -7.14
CA ALA A 24 1.97 -3.19 -6.34
C ALA A 24 3.40 -3.09 -5.80
N PRO A 25 4.12 -1.97 -6.02
CA PRO A 25 5.55 -1.89 -5.76
C PRO A 25 5.80 -2.56 -4.42
N ARG A 26 6.58 -3.67 -4.44
CA ARG A 26 7.01 -4.32 -3.19
C ARG A 26 7.45 -3.17 -2.33
N SER A 27 6.87 -3.03 -1.15
CA SER A 27 7.10 -1.93 -0.20
C SER A 27 8.60 -1.84 0.14
N ARG A 28 9.39 -1.33 -0.80
CA ARG A 28 10.82 -1.12 -0.73
C ARG A 28 10.93 0.33 -0.28
N GLY A 29 11.04 0.52 1.02
CA GLY A 29 11.36 1.82 1.61
C GLY A 29 10.27 2.51 2.42
N LYS A 30 9.05 1.97 2.58
CA LYS A 30 8.13 2.51 3.58
C LYS A 30 8.54 2.02 4.97
N ILE A 31 8.76 2.95 5.90
CA ILE A 31 8.89 2.66 7.33
C ILE A 31 7.65 1.88 7.74
N ASP A 32 7.83 0.68 8.30
CA ASP A 32 6.70 -0.11 8.82
C ASP A 32 6.11 0.70 9.99
N PRO A 33 4.90 1.27 9.87
CA PRO A 33 4.31 2.08 10.93
C PRO A 33 4.07 1.25 12.19
N MET A 34 4.14 -0.08 12.11
CA MET A 34 4.06 -0.92 13.30
C MET A 34 5.42 -1.13 13.99
N ALA A 35 6.55 -0.68 13.42
CA ALA A 35 7.87 -0.81 14.06
C ALA A 35 7.88 -0.17 15.46
N ARG A 36 7.07 0.88 15.69
CA ARG A 36 6.83 1.52 16.99
C ARG A 36 6.27 0.58 18.08
N PHE A 37 5.61 -0.52 17.70
CA PHE A 37 5.13 -1.54 18.64
C PHE A 37 6.13 -2.70 18.80
N GLY A 38 7.18 -2.72 17.98
CA GLY A 38 8.27 -3.69 18.07
C GLY A 38 9.28 -3.34 19.16
N GLN A 39 9.60 -2.05 19.26
CA GLN A 39 10.46 -1.47 20.30
C GLN A 39 9.67 -1.43 21.62
N LEU A 40 10.04 -2.32 22.53
CA LEU A 40 9.45 -2.42 23.85
C LEU A 40 10.54 -2.08 24.85
N GLU A 41 10.28 -1.10 25.71
CA GLU A 41 11.19 -0.84 26.82
C GLU A 41 11.15 -2.04 27.78
N PRO A 42 12.32 -2.60 28.17
CA PRO A 42 12.39 -3.77 29.05
C PRO A 42 11.83 -3.48 30.45
N SER A 43 11.80 -2.21 30.85
CA SER A 43 11.23 -1.74 32.12
C SER A 43 9.70 -1.77 32.18
N ASN A 44 9.01 -1.93 31.04
CA ASN A 44 7.55 -1.96 31.03
C ASN A 44 7.02 -3.15 31.85
N LEU A 45 5.92 -2.95 32.57
CA LEU A 45 5.27 -3.99 33.34
C LEU A 45 4.56 -5.00 32.45
N LYS A 46 4.51 -6.26 32.91
CA LYS A 46 3.67 -7.30 32.31
C LYS A 46 2.19 -6.91 32.39
N VAL A 47 1.38 -7.39 31.45
CA VAL A 47 -0.06 -7.05 31.40
C VAL A 47 -0.78 -7.54 32.64
N GLY A 48 -1.59 -6.67 33.25
CA GLY A 48 -2.43 -6.99 34.41
C GLY A 48 -1.88 -6.48 35.74
N TYR A 49 -0.57 -6.24 35.81
CA TYR A 49 0.09 -5.73 37.01
C TYR A 49 0.00 -4.19 37.14
N ASP A 50 -0.42 -3.48 36.08
CA ASP A 50 -0.60 -2.02 36.04
C ASP A 50 -1.48 -1.46 37.18
N LYS A 51 -2.43 -2.25 37.70
CA LYS A 51 -3.45 -1.81 38.65
C LYS A 51 -3.10 -2.06 40.12
N LEU A 52 -1.99 -2.75 40.40
CA LEU A 52 -1.63 -3.15 41.75
C LEU A 52 -0.88 -2.02 42.46
N LYS A 53 -1.49 -1.46 43.51
CA LYS A 53 -0.87 -0.42 44.36
C LYS A 53 0.35 -0.96 45.11
N GLU A 54 0.29 -2.22 45.51
CA GLU A 54 1.34 -2.93 46.24
C GLU A 54 2.67 -2.99 45.47
N LEU A 55 2.63 -2.89 44.14
CA LEU A 55 3.83 -2.94 43.32
C LEU A 55 4.60 -1.60 43.34
N GLN A 56 3.96 -0.50 43.75
CA GLN A 56 4.60 0.81 43.88
C GLN A 56 5.54 0.84 45.08
N ASP A 57 5.14 0.22 46.18
CA ASP A 57 5.88 0.16 47.44
C ASP A 57 6.91 -0.98 47.46
N ALA A 58 6.84 -1.91 46.50
CA ALA A 58 7.74 -3.06 46.44
C ALA A 58 9.19 -2.70 46.12
N ASP A 59 10.10 -3.58 46.55
CA ASP A 59 11.53 -3.51 46.26
C ASP A 59 11.84 -3.50 44.75
N GLU A 60 12.97 -2.92 44.38
CA GLU A 60 13.42 -2.81 42.98
C GLU A 60 13.56 -4.18 42.31
N GLN A 61 14.03 -5.19 43.05
CA GLN A 61 14.13 -6.56 42.55
C GLN A 61 12.77 -7.15 42.20
N VAL A 62 11.76 -6.91 43.05
CA VAL A 62 10.39 -7.36 42.82
C VAL A 62 9.82 -6.65 41.59
N LYS A 63 10.04 -5.34 41.46
CA LYS A 63 9.65 -4.55 40.27
C LYS A 63 10.29 -5.11 38.99
N LYS A 64 11.54 -5.57 39.06
CA LYS A 64 12.24 -6.21 37.94
C LYS A 64 11.59 -7.52 37.51
N ILE A 65 11.15 -8.37 38.44
CA ILE A 65 10.50 -9.66 38.13
C ILE A 65 9.20 -9.46 37.32
N PHE A 66 8.45 -8.40 37.62
CA PHE A 66 7.22 -8.05 36.91
C PHE A 66 7.45 -7.20 35.65
N SER A 67 8.70 -6.89 35.31
CA SER A 67 9.04 -6.18 34.08
C SER A 67 9.04 -7.13 32.87
N LEU A 68 9.07 -6.52 31.68
CA LEU A 68 9.11 -7.20 30.40
C LEU A 68 10.47 -7.84 30.12
N GLU A 69 11.53 -7.41 30.83
CA GLU A 69 12.86 -8.01 30.77
C GLU A 69 12.84 -9.49 31.15
N TYR A 70 12.05 -9.86 32.16
CA TYR A 70 11.87 -11.23 32.65
C TYR A 70 10.58 -11.87 32.16
N ALA A 71 10.00 -11.35 31.08
CA ALA A 71 8.78 -11.88 30.50
C ALA A 71 9.06 -13.00 29.49
N ASP A 72 8.16 -13.98 29.47
CA ASP A 72 8.17 -14.99 28.41
C ASP A 72 7.76 -14.37 27.06
N ASP A 73 8.19 -14.99 25.95
CA ASP A 73 7.76 -14.59 24.61
C ASP A 73 6.23 -14.51 24.45
N LYS A 74 5.49 -15.36 25.18
CA LYS A 74 4.02 -15.34 25.21
C LYS A 74 3.50 -14.09 25.90
N GLU A 75 4.08 -13.72 27.04
CA GLU A 75 3.71 -12.52 27.80
C GLU A 75 4.05 -11.25 27.00
N ILE A 76 5.19 -11.24 26.31
CA ILE A 76 5.57 -10.17 25.37
C ILE A 76 4.53 -10.02 24.26
N GLN A 77 4.05 -11.13 23.71
CA GLN A 77 2.98 -11.10 22.69
C GLN A 77 1.65 -10.57 23.26
N VAL A 78 1.29 -10.96 24.47
CA VAL A 78 0.09 -10.44 25.17
C VAL A 78 0.21 -8.94 25.41
N TYR A 79 1.39 -8.46 25.82
CA TYR A 79 1.68 -7.04 25.98
C TYR A 79 1.52 -6.26 24.67
N ARG A 80 2.17 -6.72 23.58
CA ARG A 80 2.03 -6.10 22.26
C ARG A 80 0.59 -6.05 21.78
N LYS A 81 -0.16 -7.14 22.01
CA LYS A 81 -1.58 -7.22 21.69
C LYS A 81 -2.39 -6.20 22.50
N SER A 82 -2.18 -6.13 23.81
CA SER A 82 -2.86 -5.20 24.71
C SER A 82 -2.59 -3.74 24.30
N LYS A 83 -1.33 -3.37 24.08
CA LYS A 83 -0.93 -2.02 23.65
C LYS A 83 -1.62 -1.60 22.36
N LEU A 84 -1.55 -2.46 21.33
CA LEU A 84 -2.18 -2.18 20.04
C LEU A 84 -3.71 -2.09 20.13
N VAL A 85 -4.33 -2.96 20.94
CA VAL A 85 -5.79 -2.93 21.13
C VAL A 85 -6.23 -1.67 21.85
N ARG A 86 -5.48 -1.21 22.87
CA ARG A 86 -5.78 0.04 23.60
C ARG A 86 -5.82 1.27 22.69
N GLU A 87 -4.97 1.32 21.67
CA GLU A 87 -4.93 2.44 20.71
C GLU A 87 -6.07 2.41 19.69
N ILE A 88 -6.55 1.22 19.31
CA ILE A 88 -7.55 1.04 18.25
C ILE A 88 -8.99 0.95 18.78
N GLN A 89 -9.16 0.44 20.00
CA GLN A 89 -10.48 0.25 20.60
C GLN A 89 -11.14 1.59 20.94
N LYS A 90 -12.47 1.64 20.83
CA LYS A 90 -13.25 2.78 21.33
C LYS A 90 -13.53 2.65 22.82
N ASP A 91 -14.01 1.47 23.20
CA ASP A 91 -14.36 1.11 24.56
C ASP A 91 -13.51 -0.07 25.03
N PRO A 92 -13.25 -0.20 26.34
CA PRO A 92 -12.40 -1.26 26.90
C PRO A 92 -12.98 -2.67 26.73
N THR A 93 -14.28 -2.79 26.46
CA THR A 93 -15.00 -4.06 26.23
C THR A 93 -15.37 -4.28 24.78
N ASP A 94 -14.87 -3.45 23.85
CA ASP A 94 -15.23 -3.54 22.44
C ASP A 94 -14.53 -4.73 21.74
N TYR A 95 -15.34 -5.60 21.12
CA TYR A 95 -14.89 -6.72 20.28
C TYR A 95 -15.22 -6.50 18.79
N SER A 96 -15.22 -5.24 18.37
CA SER A 96 -15.50 -4.84 16.99
C SER A 96 -14.47 -5.37 15.99
N LEU A 97 -14.82 -5.29 14.70
CA LEU A 97 -13.96 -5.64 13.58
C LEU A 97 -12.55 -4.99 13.62
N PRO A 98 -12.37 -3.68 13.92
CA PRO A 98 -11.04 -3.07 14.00
C PRO A 98 -10.15 -3.75 15.06
N VAL A 99 -10.69 -4.01 16.25
CA VAL A 99 -9.97 -4.71 17.32
C VAL A 99 -9.55 -6.11 16.89
N LYS A 100 -10.46 -6.86 16.23
CA LYS A 100 -10.15 -8.18 15.68
C LYS A 100 -9.03 -8.13 14.63
N ILE A 101 -9.01 -7.12 13.76
CA ILE A 101 -7.96 -6.92 12.75
C ILE A 101 -6.61 -6.63 13.42
N ALA A 102 -6.60 -5.81 14.47
CA ALA A 102 -5.41 -5.49 15.25
C ALA A 102 -4.80 -6.76 15.88
N VAL A 103 -5.62 -7.55 16.58
CA VAL A 103 -5.21 -8.81 17.20
C VAL A 103 -4.66 -9.79 16.16
N LEU A 104 -5.35 -9.97 15.03
CA LEU A 104 -4.87 -10.83 13.95
C LEU A 104 -3.52 -10.34 13.40
N THR A 105 -3.30 -9.03 13.34
CA THR A 105 -2.05 -8.47 12.82
C THR A 105 -0.87 -8.77 13.74
N VAL A 106 -1.05 -8.72 15.06
CA VAL A 106 -0.02 -9.15 16.02
C VAL A 106 0.30 -10.64 15.84
N HIS A 107 -0.72 -11.49 15.74
CA HIS A 107 -0.52 -12.93 15.54
C HIS A 107 0.18 -13.23 14.21
N ILE A 108 -0.20 -12.56 13.12
CA ILE A 108 0.44 -12.71 11.80
C ILE A 108 1.93 -12.40 11.89
N ARG A 109 2.32 -11.33 12.61
CA ARG A 109 3.72 -10.94 12.79
C ARG A 109 4.49 -11.94 13.63
N ALA A 110 3.89 -12.45 14.71
CA ALA A 110 4.49 -13.49 15.54
C ALA A 110 4.74 -14.79 14.75
N VAL A 111 3.74 -15.28 14.02
CA VAL A 111 3.88 -16.48 13.18
C VAL A 111 4.87 -16.25 12.03
N ALA A 112 4.87 -15.06 11.42
CA ALA A 112 5.85 -14.72 10.39
C ALA A 112 7.29 -14.71 10.93
N LYS A 113 7.52 -14.17 12.15
CA LYS A 113 8.83 -14.22 12.82
C LYS A 113 9.27 -15.68 13.02
N GLN A 114 8.38 -16.55 13.48
CA GLN A 114 8.69 -17.96 13.66
C GLN A 114 9.03 -18.65 12.34
N LEU A 115 8.25 -18.41 11.28
CA LEU A 115 8.49 -18.99 9.96
C LEU A 115 9.79 -18.55 9.30
N ASN A 116 10.32 -17.37 9.64
CA ASN A 116 11.63 -16.94 9.19
C ASN A 116 12.75 -17.85 9.75
N ILE A 117 12.56 -18.35 10.98
CA ILE A 117 13.46 -19.29 11.65
C ILE A 117 13.17 -20.71 11.13
N SER A 118 11.91 -21.16 11.19
CA SER A 118 11.46 -22.49 10.80
C SER A 118 10.80 -22.52 9.41
N LYS A 119 11.62 -22.37 8.37
CA LYS A 119 11.13 -22.28 6.98
C LYS A 119 10.41 -23.53 6.46
N LYS A 120 10.62 -24.70 7.09
CA LYS A 120 10.07 -25.99 6.67
C LYS A 120 8.75 -26.37 7.36
N ASP A 121 8.32 -25.62 8.37
CA ASP A 121 7.06 -25.92 9.08
C ASP A 121 5.84 -25.62 8.20
N LEU A 122 5.15 -26.69 7.77
CA LEU A 122 3.95 -26.59 6.92
C LEU A 122 2.74 -26.11 7.72
N LEU A 123 2.56 -26.58 8.95
CA LEU A 123 1.42 -26.22 9.80
C LEU A 123 1.46 -24.73 10.16
N ALA A 124 2.65 -24.18 10.43
CA ALA A 124 2.79 -22.75 10.66
C ALA A 124 2.48 -21.90 9.42
N LYS A 125 2.82 -22.38 8.21
CA LYS A 125 2.47 -21.71 6.95
C LYS A 125 0.97 -21.70 6.72
N GLU A 126 0.30 -22.83 6.93
CA GLU A 126 -1.15 -22.95 6.82
C GLU A 126 -1.86 -22.03 7.82
N LYS A 127 -1.41 -22.02 9.08
CA LYS A 127 -1.91 -21.09 10.10
C LYS A 127 -1.73 -19.63 9.68
N LEU A 128 -0.57 -19.27 9.14
CA LEU A 128 -0.31 -17.92 8.64
C LEU A 128 -1.28 -17.53 7.51
N LEU A 129 -1.44 -18.39 6.50
CA LEU A 129 -2.34 -18.15 5.37
C LEU A 129 -3.79 -18.03 5.84
N GLY A 130 -4.23 -18.88 6.77
CA GLY A 130 -5.55 -18.79 7.38
C GLY A 130 -5.79 -17.47 8.12
N LEU A 131 -4.82 -17.00 8.91
CA LEU A 131 -4.89 -15.71 9.62
C LEU A 131 -4.94 -14.53 8.64
N ILE A 132 -4.12 -14.54 7.58
CA ILE A 132 -4.13 -13.52 6.53
C ILE A 132 -5.49 -13.49 5.82
N GLY A 133 -6.04 -14.66 5.49
CA GLY A 133 -7.36 -14.79 4.88
C GLY A 133 -8.47 -14.22 5.76
N ARG A 134 -8.49 -14.56 7.06
CA ARG A 134 -9.43 -14.00 8.04
C ARG A 134 -9.31 -12.48 8.14
N ARG A 135 -8.08 -11.95 8.22
CA ARG A 135 -7.84 -10.50 8.28
C ARG A 135 -8.36 -9.79 7.03
N ARG A 136 -8.12 -10.36 5.83
CA ARG A 136 -8.65 -9.82 4.56
C ARG A 136 -10.17 -9.81 4.53
N LYS A 137 -10.83 -10.85 5.06
CA LYS A 137 -12.29 -10.91 5.17
C LYS A 137 -12.83 -9.79 6.08
N PHE A 138 -12.22 -9.58 7.24
CA PHE A 138 -12.63 -8.50 8.14
C PHE A 138 -12.38 -7.11 7.56
N LEU A 139 -11.27 -6.90 6.85
CA LEU A 139 -11.02 -5.63 6.14
C LEU A 139 -12.06 -5.37 5.04
N LYS A 140 -12.47 -6.41 4.30
CA LYS A 140 -13.54 -6.30 3.32
C LYS A 140 -14.87 -5.90 3.97
N GLN A 141 -15.20 -6.51 5.11
CA GLN A 141 -16.42 -6.18 5.86
C GLN A 141 -16.36 -4.75 6.40
N LEU A 142 -15.23 -4.36 7.02
CA LEU A 142 -15.06 -3.01 7.57
C LEU A 142 -15.17 -1.92 6.51
N ARG A 143 -14.62 -2.16 5.31
CA ARG A 143 -14.76 -1.23 4.17
C ARG A 143 -16.21 -1.00 3.76
N GLN A 144 -17.08 -2.00 3.94
CA GLN A 144 -18.50 -1.89 3.60
C GLN A 144 -19.31 -1.20 4.70
N THR A 145 -18.90 -1.33 5.96
CA THR A 145 -19.62 -0.74 7.10
C THR A 145 -19.15 0.67 7.43
N ASP A 146 -17.85 0.85 7.66
CA ASP A 146 -17.25 2.10 8.16
C ASP A 146 -15.96 2.42 7.39
N PHE A 147 -16.06 3.25 6.35
CA PHE A 147 -14.92 3.57 5.49
C PHE A 147 -13.82 4.38 6.20
N GLU A 148 -14.19 5.36 7.03
CA GLU A 148 -13.23 6.19 7.76
C GLU A 148 -12.36 5.38 8.73
N ARG A 149 -12.98 4.44 9.48
CA ARG A 149 -12.23 3.53 10.37
C ARG A 149 -11.33 2.60 9.57
N PHE A 150 -11.78 2.16 8.40
CA PHE A 150 -10.98 1.33 7.51
C PHE A 150 -9.70 2.05 7.07
N GLU A 151 -9.79 3.31 6.62
CA GLU A 151 -8.60 4.07 6.20
C GLU A 151 -7.62 4.31 7.35
N ARG A 152 -8.12 4.74 8.52
CA ARG A 152 -7.30 4.93 9.73
C ARG A 152 -6.55 3.66 10.13
N LEU A 153 -7.21 2.51 10.10
CA LEU A 153 -6.54 1.24 10.40
C LEU A 153 -5.46 0.87 9.39
N LEU A 154 -5.67 1.15 8.10
CA LEU A 154 -4.66 0.84 7.09
C LEU A 154 -3.39 1.68 7.32
N THR A 155 -3.53 2.94 7.69
CA THR A 155 -2.39 3.82 7.98
C THR A 155 -1.69 3.43 9.28
N GLU A 156 -2.44 3.15 10.35
CA GLU A 156 -1.88 2.76 11.65
C GLU A 156 -1.10 1.42 11.59
N LEU A 157 -1.68 0.42 10.93
CA LEU A 157 -1.13 -0.94 10.86
C LEU A 157 -0.17 -1.14 9.68
N GLY A 158 -0.11 -0.19 8.73
CA GLY A 158 0.71 -0.27 7.52
C GLY A 158 0.25 -1.35 6.56
N ILE A 159 -1.05 -1.62 6.50
CA ILE A 159 -1.61 -2.70 5.69
C ILE A 159 -2.00 -2.14 4.33
N THR A 160 -1.59 -2.81 3.25
CA THR A 160 -2.09 -2.54 1.90
C THR A 160 -3.26 -3.47 1.60
N PHE A 161 -4.46 -2.90 1.43
CA PHE A 161 -5.64 -3.66 1.04
C PHE A 161 -5.72 -3.76 -0.48
N THR A 162 -5.74 -4.99 -0.99
CA THR A 162 -5.98 -5.29 -2.41
C THR A 162 -7.23 -6.14 -2.53
N LEU A 163 -8.13 -5.77 -3.45
CA LEU A 163 -9.32 -6.57 -3.72
C LEU A 163 -8.92 -7.86 -4.44
N PRO A 164 -9.45 -9.03 -4.04
CA PRO A 164 -9.14 -10.29 -4.71
C PRO A 164 -9.75 -10.29 -6.11
N PRO A 165 -9.04 -10.83 -7.12
CA PRO A 165 -9.55 -10.99 -8.48
C PRO A 165 -10.89 -11.75 -8.49
N PRO A 166 -11.75 -11.51 -9.50
CA PRO A 166 -13.00 -12.24 -9.62
C PRO A 166 -12.64 -13.70 -9.94
N PRO A 167 -13.47 -14.67 -9.55
CA PRO A 167 -13.17 -16.09 -9.80
C PRO A 167 -12.81 -16.40 -11.26
N GLN A 168 -13.47 -15.71 -12.20
CA GLN A 168 -13.25 -15.85 -13.65
C GLN A 168 -11.84 -15.44 -14.12
N ALA A 169 -11.13 -14.60 -13.36
CA ALA A 169 -9.75 -14.20 -13.69
C ALA A 169 -8.70 -15.08 -13.02
N ILE A 170 -9.08 -15.93 -12.06
CA ILE A 170 -8.15 -16.87 -11.43
C ILE A 170 -7.91 -18.00 -12.44
N ARG A 171 -6.74 -17.98 -13.08
CA ARG A 171 -6.36 -18.97 -14.09
C ARG A 171 -5.00 -19.56 -13.74
N PHE A 172 -4.85 -20.87 -13.95
CA PHE A 172 -3.54 -21.49 -13.95
C PHE A 172 -2.80 -21.06 -15.22
N HIS A 173 -1.67 -20.36 -15.05
CA HIS A 173 -0.89 -19.87 -16.18
C HIS A 173 0.17 -20.90 -16.57
N THR A 174 0.11 -21.38 -17.81
CA THR A 174 1.16 -22.21 -18.39
C THR A 174 2.36 -21.36 -18.81
N ARG A 175 3.54 -21.96 -18.90
CA ARG A 175 4.77 -21.29 -19.37
C ARG A 175 4.56 -20.56 -20.70
N ARG A 176 4.00 -21.25 -21.71
CA ARG A 176 3.66 -20.68 -23.03
C ARG A 176 2.75 -19.46 -22.94
N TYR A 177 1.76 -19.49 -22.03
CA TYR A 177 0.85 -18.35 -21.83
C TYR A 177 1.59 -17.13 -21.26
N LEU A 178 2.50 -17.33 -20.30
CA LEU A 178 3.32 -16.26 -19.72
C LEU A 178 4.25 -15.64 -20.76
N GLU A 179 4.92 -16.45 -21.59
CA GLU A 179 5.76 -15.98 -22.68
C GLU A 179 4.95 -15.13 -23.68
N LYS A 180 3.75 -15.60 -24.06
CA LYS A 180 2.82 -14.83 -24.91
C LYS A 180 2.37 -13.51 -24.27
N LEU A 181 2.21 -13.45 -22.94
CA LEU A 181 1.88 -12.21 -22.25
C LEU A 181 3.03 -11.20 -22.30
N VAL A 182 4.27 -11.66 -22.11
CA VAL A 182 5.46 -10.79 -22.18
C VAL A 182 5.61 -10.16 -23.56
N VAL A 183 5.48 -10.97 -24.62
CA VAL A 183 5.56 -10.47 -26.00
C VAL A 183 4.45 -9.44 -26.28
N ARG A 184 3.22 -9.72 -25.86
CA ARG A 184 2.10 -8.77 -26.00
C ARG A 184 2.35 -7.46 -25.24
N ARG A 185 2.92 -7.53 -24.05
CA ARG A 185 3.26 -6.34 -23.25
C ARG A 185 4.32 -5.49 -23.95
N LYS A 186 5.42 -6.11 -24.42
CA LYS A 186 6.47 -5.43 -25.17
C LYS A 186 5.96 -4.76 -26.44
N ALA A 187 5.13 -5.46 -27.22
CA ALA A 187 4.52 -4.90 -28.42
C ALA A 187 3.59 -3.71 -28.10
N ARG A 188 2.84 -3.77 -26.99
CA ARG A 188 2.03 -2.65 -26.51
C ARG A 188 2.89 -1.46 -26.11
N GLU A 189 3.97 -1.68 -25.38
CA GLU A 189 4.93 -0.62 -24.99
C GLU A 189 5.53 0.07 -26.21
N GLN A 190 5.95 -0.70 -27.23
CA GLN A 190 6.46 -0.15 -28.49
C GLN A 190 5.40 0.69 -29.22
N ARG A 191 4.16 0.20 -29.30
CA ARG A 191 3.04 0.96 -29.90
C ARG A 191 2.76 2.25 -29.16
N LEU A 192 2.80 2.24 -27.83
CA LEU A 192 2.59 3.44 -27.01
C LEU A 192 3.71 4.46 -27.20
N LYS A 193 4.97 4.01 -27.31
CA LYS A 193 6.11 4.88 -27.61
C LYS A 193 5.98 5.54 -28.98
N ALA A 194 5.76 4.75 -30.02
CA ALA A 194 5.57 5.25 -31.38
C ALA A 194 4.36 6.20 -31.47
N LEU A 195 3.27 5.92 -30.73
CA LEU A 195 2.13 6.82 -30.64
C LEU A 195 2.50 8.15 -29.96
N GLY A 196 3.26 8.09 -28.87
CA GLY A 196 3.76 9.28 -28.18
C GLY A 196 4.63 10.15 -29.08
N GLU A 197 5.60 9.54 -29.76
CA GLU A 197 6.48 10.18 -30.74
C GLU A 197 5.67 10.85 -31.86
N PHE A 198 4.74 10.10 -32.46
CA PHE A 198 3.86 10.63 -33.52
C PHE A 198 3.03 11.84 -33.05
N LEU A 199 2.47 11.79 -31.83
CA LEU A 199 1.71 12.91 -31.27
C LEU A 199 2.60 14.13 -31.03
N THR A 200 3.84 13.94 -30.55
CA THR A 200 4.79 15.05 -30.38
C THR A 200 5.20 15.66 -31.72
N GLU A 201 5.51 14.84 -32.72
CA GLU A 201 5.86 15.32 -34.06
C GLU A 201 4.70 16.09 -34.69
N ARG A 202 3.47 15.58 -34.57
CA ARG A 202 2.29 16.25 -35.09
C ARG A 202 2.07 17.61 -34.42
N LYS A 203 2.19 17.68 -33.09
CA LYS A 203 2.10 18.95 -32.35
C LYS A 203 3.16 19.94 -32.81
N ASN A 204 4.40 19.48 -32.95
CA ASN A 204 5.51 20.32 -33.41
C ASN A 204 5.28 20.86 -34.81
N ARG A 205 4.77 20.04 -35.75
CA ARG A 205 4.40 20.50 -37.10
C ARG A 205 3.32 21.57 -37.05
N GLN A 206 2.27 21.35 -36.27
CA GLN A 206 1.20 22.34 -36.10
C GLN A 206 1.73 23.65 -35.49
N MET A 207 2.62 23.57 -34.50
CA MET A 207 3.25 24.76 -33.91
C MET A 207 4.08 25.53 -34.94
N LYS A 208 4.87 24.83 -35.78
CA LYS A 208 5.63 25.47 -36.87
C LYS A 208 4.72 26.15 -37.90
N GLU A 209 3.65 25.47 -38.32
CA GLU A 209 2.66 26.03 -39.24
C GLU A 209 1.99 27.28 -38.65
N ILE A 210 1.61 27.26 -37.37
CA ILE A 210 1.02 28.41 -36.67
C ILE A 210 2.01 29.59 -36.60
N ILE A 211 3.27 29.32 -36.22
CA ILE A 211 4.32 30.34 -36.15
C ILE A 211 4.54 30.98 -37.53
N GLN A 212 4.60 30.17 -38.58
CA GLN A 212 4.77 30.66 -39.95
C GLN A 212 3.60 31.56 -40.37
N LEU A 213 2.36 31.11 -40.16
CA LEU A 213 1.16 31.88 -40.50
C LEU A 213 1.06 33.19 -39.70
N LYS A 214 1.39 33.18 -38.41
CA LYS A 214 1.41 34.40 -37.58
C LYS A 214 2.45 35.41 -38.06
N LYS A 215 3.65 34.93 -38.45
CA LYS A 215 4.69 35.78 -39.05
C LYS A 215 4.23 36.41 -40.37
N GLU A 216 3.58 35.64 -41.24
CA GLU A 216 3.05 36.12 -42.53
C GLU A 216 1.91 37.15 -42.35
N LEU A 217 1.10 36.98 -41.30
CA LEU A 217 0.00 37.89 -40.97
C LEU A 217 0.42 39.11 -40.11
N GLY A 218 1.68 39.17 -39.65
CA GLY A 218 2.20 40.24 -38.80
C GLY A 218 1.61 40.27 -37.39
N LEU A 219 1.18 39.12 -36.86
CA LEU A 219 0.62 38.97 -35.51
C LEU A 219 1.71 38.62 -34.49
N ASP A 220 1.57 39.13 -33.26
CA ASP A 220 2.50 38.85 -32.17
C ASP A 220 2.47 37.36 -31.77
N LEU A 221 3.67 36.81 -31.54
CA LEU A 221 3.86 35.42 -31.12
C LEU A 221 3.55 35.27 -29.64
N THR A 222 2.94 34.15 -29.26
CA THR A 222 2.69 33.83 -27.84
C THR A 222 3.94 33.30 -27.15
N GLU A 223 4.02 33.35 -25.81
CA GLU A 223 5.19 32.91 -25.03
C GLU A 223 5.61 31.45 -25.32
N GLU A 224 4.65 30.55 -25.57
CA GLU A 224 4.88 29.16 -25.97
C GLU A 224 5.52 29.01 -27.37
N GLU A 225 5.29 29.97 -28.26
CA GLU A 225 5.83 29.97 -29.62
C GLU A 225 7.25 30.55 -29.66
N VAL A 226 7.52 31.55 -28.82
CA VAL A 226 8.87 32.14 -28.64
C VAL A 226 9.81 31.11 -28.00
N SER A 227 9.37 30.45 -26.93
CA SER A 227 10.14 29.37 -26.29
C SER A 227 10.41 28.17 -27.20
N TYR A 228 9.49 27.85 -28.13
CA TYR A 228 9.73 26.82 -29.15
C TYR A 228 10.86 27.22 -30.11
N ILE A 229 10.87 28.47 -30.59
CA ILE A 229 11.92 29.01 -31.46
C ILE A 229 13.28 29.01 -30.76
N ASP A 230 13.32 29.43 -29.49
CA ASP A 230 14.55 29.48 -28.68
C ASP A 230 15.10 28.05 -28.46
N SER A 231 14.23 27.08 -28.19
CA SER A 231 14.64 25.68 -28.03
C SER A 231 15.15 25.02 -29.31
N GLU A 232 14.65 25.42 -30.49
CA GLU A 232 15.20 24.97 -31.77
C GLU A 232 16.58 25.58 -32.03
N ALA A 233 16.78 26.86 -31.69
CA ALA A 233 18.05 27.56 -31.88
C ALA A 233 19.19 27.03 -30.99
N GLU A 234 18.90 26.52 -29.80
CA GLU A 234 19.89 25.90 -28.91
C GLU A 234 20.29 24.47 -29.31
N SER A 235 19.51 23.82 -30.18
CA SER A 235 19.69 22.41 -30.58
C SER A 235 20.42 22.20 -31.91
N GLY A 236 20.71 23.28 -32.65
CA GLY A 236 21.44 23.28 -33.93
C GLY A 236 22.86 23.79 -33.79
#